data_AF-A0A0U1DR96-F1
#
_entry.id   AF-A0A0U1DR96-F1
#
_cell.length_a   1.000
_cell.length_b   1.000
_cell.length_c   1.000
_cell.angle_alpha   90.00
_cell.angle_beta   90.00
_cell.angle_gamma   90.00
#
_symmetry.space_group_name_H-M   'P 1'
#
loop_
_entity.id
_entity.type
_entity.pdbx_description
1 polymer ?
#
loop_
_entity_poly.entity_id
_entity_poly.type
_entity_poly.pdbx_seq_one_letter_code
_entity_poly.pdbx_strand_id
1 'polypeptide(L)'
;MAAEVRENSIRGWEERKAAFKKYHAIALGECERWSDIDTAREIRNSVAHGLGHLTGRQQNAKTRQKMATMGIRFRGNQLIIDTDALEKCVRSAVAFIRDVDRSISLRT
;
A
#
# COMPACT_ATOMS: atom_id res chain seq x y z
N MET A 1 -1.75 -15.33 33.79
CA MET A 1 -2.23 -13.98 33.44
C MET A 1 -2.01 -13.77 31.95
N ALA A 2 -3.07 -13.88 31.16
CA ALA A 2 -3.02 -13.52 29.75
C ALA A 2 -2.87 -12.00 29.67
N ALA A 3 -1.80 -11.52 29.03
CA ALA A 3 -1.64 -10.10 28.77
C ALA A 3 -2.78 -9.66 27.84
N GLU A 4 -3.70 -8.84 28.35
CA GLU A 4 -4.62 -8.05 27.54
C GLU A 4 -3.80 -7.35 26.46
N VAL A 5 -4.01 -7.75 25.20
CA VAL A 5 -3.48 -7.03 24.05
C VAL A 5 -4.23 -5.70 24.03
N ARG A 6 -3.66 -4.70 24.73
CA ARG A 6 -4.16 -3.33 24.63
C ARG A 6 -4.18 -2.96 23.16
N GLU A 7 -5.36 -2.59 22.69
CA GLU A 7 -5.65 -2.06 21.37
C GLU A 7 -4.96 -0.69 21.20
N ASN A 8 -3.63 -0.67 21.29
CA ASN A 8 -2.83 0.44 20.83
C ASN A 8 -2.96 0.40 19.32
N SER A 9 -3.88 1.23 18.81
CA SER A 9 -4.05 1.47 17.39
C SER A 9 -2.67 1.55 16.74
N ILE A 10 -2.37 0.57 15.91
CA ILE A 10 -1.06 0.46 15.27
C ILE A 10 -0.90 1.74 14.43
N ARG A 11 -0.04 2.66 14.91
CA ARG A 11 -0.06 4.09 14.59
C ARG A 11 0.42 4.38 13.18
N GLY A 12 1.07 3.40 12.54
CA GLY A 12 1.56 3.53 11.18
C GLY A 12 1.73 2.21 10.45
N TRP A 13 1.99 2.30 9.14
CA TRP A 13 2.16 1.13 8.26
C TRP A 13 3.33 0.23 8.66
N GLU A 14 4.42 0.79 9.16
CA GLU A 14 5.59 0.01 9.59
C GLU A 14 5.27 -0.89 10.79
N GLU A 15 4.59 -0.35 11.80
CA GLU A 15 4.15 -1.13 12.95
C GLU A 15 3.15 -2.22 12.54
N ARG A 16 2.28 -1.96 11.55
CA ARG A 16 1.32 -2.96 11.03
C ARG A 16 2.05 -4.11 10.34
N LYS A 17 3.04 -3.80 9.51
CA LYS A 17 3.90 -4.81 8.88
C LYS A 17 4.67 -5.62 9.92
N ALA A 18 5.22 -4.97 10.94
CA ALA A 18 5.96 -5.63 12.00
C ALA A 18 5.07 -6.59 12.81
N ALA A 19 3.87 -6.14 13.18
CA ALA A 19 2.88 -6.96 13.87
C ALA A 19 2.45 -8.17 13.02
N PHE A 20 2.16 -7.94 11.73
CA PHE A 20 1.78 -9.02 10.81
C PHE A 20 2.90 -10.06 10.65
N LYS A 21 4.15 -9.60 10.49
CA LYS A 21 5.33 -10.48 10.43
C LYS A 21 5.50 -11.27 11.72
N LYS A 22 5.30 -10.65 12.89
CA LYS A 22 5.38 -11.33 14.18
C LYS A 22 4.35 -12.45 14.32
N TYR A 23 3.12 -12.22 13.87
CA TYR A 23 2.02 -13.17 14.06
C TYR A 23 2.01 -14.30 13.02
N HIS A 24 2.21 -13.98 11.74
CA HIS A 24 2.13 -14.96 10.64
C HIS A 24 3.50 -15.44 10.13
N ALA A 25 4.61 -14.89 10.63
CA ALA A 25 5.97 -15.12 10.10
C ALA A 25 6.10 -14.78 8.59
N ILE A 26 5.24 -13.88 8.08
CA ILE A 26 5.23 -13.41 6.69
C ILE A 26 5.67 -11.95 6.66
N ALA A 27 6.72 -11.65 5.90
CA ALA A 27 7.12 -10.28 5.63
C ALA A 27 6.31 -9.74 4.44
N LEU A 28 5.28 -8.91 4.72
CA LEU A 28 4.43 -8.33 3.65
C LEU A 28 5.22 -7.59 2.57
N GLY A 29 6.39 -7.03 2.92
CA GLY A 29 7.28 -6.36 1.98
C GLY A 29 7.92 -7.27 0.93
N GLU A 30 7.89 -8.58 1.15
CA GLU A 30 8.46 -9.61 0.27
C GLU A 30 7.39 -10.27 -0.63
N CYS A 31 6.11 -9.93 -0.44
CA CYS A 31 5.03 -10.41 -1.33
C CYS A 31 5.16 -9.77 -2.71
N GLU A 32 4.91 -10.56 -3.77
CA GLU A 32 5.11 -10.16 -5.18
C GLU A 32 4.45 -8.80 -5.50
N ARG A 33 3.22 -8.59 -5.04
CA ARG A 33 2.41 -7.40 -5.32
C ARG A 33 2.54 -6.28 -4.28
N TRP A 34 3.46 -6.41 -3.33
CA TRP A 34 3.64 -5.38 -2.29
C TRP A 34 3.97 -4.01 -2.87
N SER A 35 4.81 -3.95 -3.91
CA SER A 35 5.17 -2.69 -4.57
C SER A 35 3.94 -1.93 -5.07
N ASP A 36 2.94 -2.64 -5.58
CA ASP A 36 1.72 -2.06 -6.11
C ASP A 36 0.86 -1.49 -4.97
N ILE A 37 0.73 -2.23 -3.86
CA ILE A 37 0.00 -1.79 -2.66
C ILE A 37 0.68 -0.56 -2.04
N ASP A 38 1.99 -0.60 -1.91
CA ASP A 38 2.78 0.51 -1.39
C ASP A 38 2.67 1.75 -2.30
N THR A 39 2.49 1.56 -3.61
CA THR A 39 2.20 2.65 -4.56
C THR A 39 0.77 3.18 -4.40
N ALA A 40 -0.22 2.30 -4.32
CA ALA A 40 -1.62 2.65 -4.09
C ALA A 40 -1.80 3.45 -2.79
N ARG A 41 -1.03 3.11 -1.75
CA ARG A 41 -0.95 3.89 -0.51
C ARG A 41 -0.48 5.32 -0.75
N GLU A 42 0.58 5.51 -1.53
CA GLU A 42 1.08 6.85 -1.86
C GLU A 42 0.04 7.66 -2.63
N ILE A 43 -0.63 7.04 -3.60
CA ILE A 43 -1.71 7.67 -4.38
C ILE A 43 -2.85 8.11 -3.45
N ARG A 44 -3.29 7.21 -2.56
CA ARG A 44 -4.30 7.51 -1.54
C ARG A 44 -3.88 8.69 -0.66
N ASN A 45 -2.61 8.79 -0.29
CA ASN A 45 -2.11 9.91 0.51
C ASN A 45 -2.17 11.25 -0.24
N SER A 46 -1.88 11.25 -1.54
CA SER A 46 -2.07 12.45 -2.37
C SER A 46 -3.54 12.84 -2.45
N VAL A 47 -4.46 11.88 -2.57
CA VAL A 47 -5.91 12.16 -2.55
C VAL A 47 -6.35 12.71 -1.19
N ALA A 48 -6.02 12.02 -0.10
CA ALA A 48 -6.51 12.35 1.23
C ALA A 48 -5.87 13.59 1.85
N HIS A 49 -4.59 13.87 1.56
CA HIS A 49 -3.83 14.95 2.20
C HIS A 49 -3.41 16.05 1.23
N GLY A 50 -3.32 15.75 -0.06
CA GLY A 50 -3.00 16.72 -1.10
C GLY A 50 -4.20 17.12 -1.96
N LEU A 51 -5.41 16.62 -1.66
CA LEU A 51 -6.62 16.85 -2.45
C LEU A 51 -6.42 16.51 -3.94
N GLY A 52 -5.73 15.39 -4.19
CA GLY A 52 -5.35 14.94 -5.53
C GLY A 52 -4.04 15.50 -6.05
N HIS A 53 -3.36 16.39 -5.32
CA HIS A 53 -2.00 16.83 -5.61
C HIS A 53 -0.95 16.03 -4.85
N LEU A 54 0.24 15.93 -5.43
CA LEU A 54 1.43 15.42 -4.74
C LEU A 54 1.73 16.29 -3.52
N THR A 55 1.78 15.66 -2.36
CA THR A 55 2.24 16.31 -1.13
C THR A 55 3.72 16.69 -1.25
N GLY A 56 4.21 17.62 -0.41
CA GLY A 56 5.60 18.07 -0.48
C GLY A 56 6.64 16.95 -0.44
N ARG A 57 6.37 15.86 0.31
CA ARG A 57 7.25 14.67 0.39
C ARG A 57 7.24 13.81 -0.88
N GLN A 58 6.20 13.92 -1.70
CA GLN A 58 5.99 13.09 -2.89
C GLN A 58 6.47 13.76 -4.19
N GLN A 59 6.88 15.03 -4.15
CA GLN A 59 7.36 15.78 -5.31
C GLN A 59 8.79 15.37 -5.75
N ASN A 60 9.19 14.13 -5.52
CA ASN A 60 10.47 13.56 -5.95
C ASN A 60 10.28 12.60 -7.14
N ALA A 61 11.33 12.44 -7.96
CA ALA A 61 11.27 11.64 -9.18
C ALA A 61 10.95 10.16 -8.92
N LYS A 62 11.47 9.60 -7.82
CA LYS A 62 11.27 8.19 -7.45
C LYS A 62 9.79 7.88 -7.18
N THR A 63 9.12 8.72 -6.39
CA THR A 63 7.68 8.56 -6.09
C THR A 63 6.83 8.70 -7.35
N ARG A 64 7.13 9.68 -8.22
CA ARG A 64 6.44 9.86 -9.50
C ARG A 64 6.59 8.65 -10.42
N GLN A 65 7.83 8.17 -10.59
CA GLN A 65 8.12 7.02 -11.42
C GLN A 65 7.38 5.78 -10.92
N LYS A 66 7.35 5.58 -9.60
CA LYS A 66 6.62 4.49 -8.97
C LYS A 66 5.12 4.59 -9.21
N MET A 67 4.51 5.76 -9.04
CA MET A 67 3.08 5.97 -9.34
C MET A 67 2.75 5.75 -10.83
N ALA A 68 3.66 6.14 -11.73
CA ALA A 68 3.49 5.93 -13.17
C ALA A 68 3.42 4.43 -13.55
N THR A 69 4.08 3.52 -12.81
CA THR A 69 3.93 2.08 -13.06
C THR A 69 2.52 1.58 -12.79
N MET A 70 1.75 2.28 -11.95
CA MET A 70 0.32 2.03 -11.69
C MET A 70 -0.61 2.71 -12.71
N GLY A 71 -0.06 3.26 -13.80
CA GLY A 71 -0.86 3.95 -14.83
C GLY A 71 -1.33 5.34 -14.43
N ILE A 72 -0.90 5.85 -13.26
CA ILE A 72 -1.24 7.20 -12.83
C ILE A 72 -0.52 8.21 -13.70
N ARG A 73 -1.30 9.08 -14.33
CA ARG A 73 -0.79 10.22 -15.10
C ARG A 73 -0.78 11.47 -14.23
N PHE A 74 -0.05 12.48 -14.68
CA PHE A 74 0.12 13.73 -13.95
C PHE A 74 -0.19 14.94 -14.82
N ARG A 75 -0.88 15.94 -14.26
CA ARG A 75 -0.96 17.30 -14.78
C ARG A 75 -0.20 18.21 -13.81
N GLY A 76 1.07 18.46 -14.09
CA GLY A 76 1.98 19.13 -13.15
C GLY A 76 2.20 18.30 -11.87
N ASN A 77 1.62 18.75 -10.76
CA ASN A 77 1.62 18.04 -9.47
C ASN A 77 0.29 17.34 -9.16
N GLN A 78 -0.72 17.48 -10.02
CA GLN A 78 -2.01 16.86 -9.83
C GLN A 78 -2.03 15.46 -10.42
N LEU A 79 -2.55 14.50 -9.66
CA LEU A 79 -2.82 13.15 -10.15
C LEU A 79 -4.03 13.17 -11.09
N ILE A 80 -3.92 12.47 -12.22
CA ILE A 80 -5.04 12.14 -13.08
C ILE A 80 -5.43 10.70 -12.75
N ILE A 81 -6.57 10.54 -12.08
CA ILE A 81 -7.13 9.23 -11.71
C ILE A 81 -8.30 8.96 -12.66
N ASP A 82 -8.07 8.08 -13.63
CA ASP A 82 -9.09 7.57 -14.54
C ASP A 82 -9.53 6.15 -14.13
N THR A 83 -10.51 5.61 -14.85
CA THR A 83 -11.06 4.27 -14.60
C THR A 83 -9.98 3.19 -14.69
N ASP A 84 -9.07 3.29 -15.66
CA ASP A 84 -8.00 2.31 -15.86
C ASP A 84 -7.05 2.25 -14.65
N ALA A 85 -6.67 3.41 -14.12
CA ALA A 85 -5.84 3.49 -12.91
C ALA A 85 -6.55 2.91 -11.68
N LEU A 86 -7.86 3.14 -11.55
CA LEU A 86 -8.68 2.56 -10.47
C LEU A 86 -8.78 1.04 -10.60
N GLU A 87 -9.07 0.53 -11.80
CA GLU A 87 -9.11 -0.91 -12.07
C GLU A 87 -7.79 -1.57 -11.73
N LYS A 88 -6.66 -0.95 -12.08
CA LYS A 88 -5.34 -1.48 -11.76
C LYS A 88 -5.11 -1.54 -10.24
N CYS A 89 -5.50 -0.51 -9.50
CA CYS A 89 -5.46 -0.52 -8.04
C CYS A 89 -6.27 -1.69 -7.45
N VAL A 90 -7.50 -1.90 -7.95
CA VAL A 90 -8.37 -3.00 -7.50
C VAL A 90 -7.74 -4.36 -7.81
N ARG A 91 -7.25 -4.56 -9.04
CA ARG A 91 -6.60 -5.83 -9.43
C ARG A 91 -5.38 -6.14 -8.58
N SER A 92 -4.52 -5.16 -8.32
CA SER A 92 -3.35 -5.33 -7.45
C SER A 92 -3.73 -5.63 -6.00
N ALA A 93 -4.79 -4.99 -5.48
CA ALA A 93 -5.31 -5.28 -4.14
C ALA A 93 -5.81 -6.73 -4.02
N VAL A 94 -6.64 -7.18 -4.98
CA VAL A 94 -7.16 -8.55 -5.01
C VAL A 94 -6.03 -9.57 -5.15
N ALA A 95 -5.06 -9.34 -6.04
CA ALA A 95 -3.92 -10.22 -6.21
C ALA A 95 -3.08 -10.33 -4.92
N PHE A 96 -2.77 -9.19 -4.30
CA PHE A 96 -2.01 -9.16 -3.05
C PHE A 96 -2.71 -9.93 -1.92
N ILE A 97 -4.03 -9.73 -1.74
CA ILE A 97 -4.80 -10.45 -0.71
C ILE A 97 -4.72 -11.96 -0.95
N ARG A 98 -4.92 -12.41 -2.20
CA ARG A 98 -4.81 -13.84 -2.54
C ARG A 98 -3.42 -14.41 -2.29
N ASP A 99 -2.37 -13.66 -2.56
CA ASP A 99 -0.98 -14.09 -2.31
C ASP A 99 -0.71 -14.23 -0.81
N VAL A 100 -1.21 -13.28 -0.02
CA VAL A 100 -1.12 -13.31 1.44
C VAL A 100 -1.91 -14.49 2.00
N ASP A 101 -3.17 -14.68 1.57
CA ASP A 101 -4.02 -15.79 2.01
C ASP A 101 -3.37 -17.14 1.71
N ARG A 102 -2.85 -17.32 0.48
CA ARG A 102 -2.10 -18.54 0.11
C ARG A 102 -0.89 -18.75 1.01
N SER A 103 -0.15 -17.69 1.31
CA SER A 103 1.03 -17.76 2.18
C SER A 103 0.67 -18.13 3.62
N ILE A 104 -0.50 -17.71 4.11
CA ILE A 104 -1.03 -18.09 5.43
C ILE A 104 -1.45 -19.56 5.42
N SER A 105 -2.21 -19.99 4.41
CA SER A 105 -2.70 -21.37 4.29
C SER A 105 -1.57 -22.41 4.19
N LEU A 106 -0.44 -22.06 3.56
CA LEU A 106 0.73 -22.95 3.47
C LEU A 106 1.49 -23.12 4.80
N ARG A 107 1.18 -22.32 5.83
CA ARG A 107 1.88 -22.29 7.12
C ARG A 107 1.02 -22.79 8.28
N THR A 108 -0.26 -23.02 8.04
CA THR A 108 -1.22 -23.58 9.02
C THR A 108 -1.39 -25.06 8.75
#